data_AF-A0A0D0A132-F1
#
_entry.id   AF-A0A0D0A132-F1
#
_cell.length_a   1.000
_cell.length_b   1.000
_cell.length_c   1.000
_cell.angle_alpha   90.00
_cell.angle_beta   90.00
_cell.angle_gamma   90.00
#
_symmetry.space_group_name_H-M   'P 1'
#
loop_
_entity.id
_entity.type
_entity.pdbx_description
1 polymer ?
#
loop_
_entity_poly.entity_id
_entity_poly.type
_entity_poly.pdbx_seq_one_letter_code
_entity_poly.pdbx_strand_id
1 'polypeptide(L)'
;MDFRYLAQAPRITSIIQDRIKATLAEFHNHKDKITDEGLQRGAESGSALDHWFIPKLELMQSVTPSISKLGVPVQWSADTTEHAHIEVIKEPASTMNHQNYNTQICRYLDCVERCRLFKTATRLSTLSDADDTHDQDLAAEDDGAEDGDTNMADNEDAAAILKDIWSSRHSVPDLFGITERLRTTLPGSVPQPVHTFSSGATVPQKSVPMLGHSGKILLL
;
A
#
# COMPACT_ATOMS: atom_id res chain seq x y z
N MET A 1 13.76 16.85 -16.98
CA MET A 1 12.46 16.35 -16.50
C MET A 1 12.73 15.60 -15.21
N ASP A 2 12.84 16.34 -14.12
CA ASP A 2 13.59 15.89 -12.94
C ASP A 2 12.70 15.13 -11.95
N PHE A 3 11.40 15.04 -12.25
CA PHE A 3 10.41 14.29 -11.48
C PHE A 3 10.89 12.89 -11.11
N ARG A 4 11.45 12.14 -12.07
CA ARG A 4 11.87 10.74 -11.84
C ARG A 4 12.93 10.64 -10.75
N TYR A 5 13.89 11.55 -10.76
CA TYR A 5 14.96 11.60 -9.78
C TYR A 5 14.46 12.07 -8.41
N LEU A 6 13.57 13.06 -8.39
CA LEU A 6 12.98 13.58 -7.15
C LEU A 6 12.05 12.55 -6.48
N ALA A 7 11.28 11.78 -7.26
CA ALA A 7 10.40 10.74 -6.77
C ALA A 7 11.17 9.53 -6.17
N GLN A 8 12.44 9.35 -6.55
CA GLN A 8 13.34 8.32 -6.03
C GLN A 8 14.16 8.78 -4.82
N ALA A 9 13.93 9.98 -4.29
CA ALA A 9 14.66 10.48 -3.15
C ALA A 9 14.49 9.54 -1.94
N PRO A 10 15.58 9.17 -1.22
CA PRO A 10 15.52 8.27 -0.06
C PRO A 10 14.56 8.74 1.04
N ARG A 11 14.36 10.06 1.14
CA ARG A 11 13.36 10.68 2.01
C ARG A 11 12.63 11.75 1.23
N ILE A 12 11.32 11.61 1.09
CA ILE A 12 10.48 12.65 0.46
C ILE A 12 10.09 13.67 1.53
N THR A 13 10.88 14.76 1.62
CA THR A 13 10.58 15.91 2.48
C THR A 13 9.56 16.85 1.82
N SER A 14 9.00 17.80 2.57
CA SER A 14 8.13 18.84 2.02
C SER A 14 8.77 19.61 0.86
N ILE A 15 10.06 19.93 1.00
CA ILE A 15 10.85 20.60 -0.06
C ILE A 15 10.87 19.75 -1.34
N ILE A 16 11.07 18.43 -1.23
CA ILE A 16 11.07 17.55 -2.39
C ILE A 16 9.68 17.44 -2.99
N GLN A 17 8.62 17.37 -2.18
CA GLN A 17 7.24 17.41 -2.67
C GLN A 17 6.94 18.67 -3.46
N ASP A 18 7.41 19.83 -3.00
CA ASP A 18 7.18 21.09 -3.71
C ASP A 18 7.98 21.17 -5.01
N ARG A 19 9.20 20.61 -5.05
CA ARG A 19 9.96 20.46 -6.30
C ARG A 19 9.29 19.49 -7.28
N ILE A 20 8.71 18.39 -6.78
CA ILE A 20 7.93 17.44 -7.57
C ILE A 20 6.70 18.15 -8.16
N LYS A 21 5.94 18.92 -7.37
CA LYS A 21 4.82 19.74 -7.86
C LYS A 21 5.26 20.74 -8.92
N ALA A 22 6.34 21.48 -8.66
CA ALA A 22 6.84 22.50 -9.57
C ALA A 22 7.24 21.91 -10.92
N THR A 23 7.98 20.80 -10.92
CA THR A 23 8.40 20.11 -12.15
C THR A 23 7.21 19.50 -12.92
N LEU A 24 6.21 18.96 -12.22
CA LEU A 24 4.96 18.49 -12.85
C LEU A 24 4.13 19.63 -13.43
N ALA A 25 4.04 20.76 -12.73
CA ALA A 25 3.33 21.94 -13.19
C ALA A 25 4.02 22.57 -14.42
N GLU A 26 5.35 22.67 -14.40
CA GLU A 26 6.14 23.11 -15.54
C GLU A 26 5.86 22.25 -16.76
N PHE A 27 5.87 20.93 -16.61
CA PHE A 27 5.53 20.02 -17.71
C PHE A 27 4.10 20.23 -18.22
N HIS A 28 3.13 20.39 -17.31
CA HIS A 28 1.74 20.57 -17.68
C HIS A 28 1.50 21.87 -18.45
N ASN A 29 2.23 22.94 -18.11
CA ASN A 29 2.17 24.21 -18.81
C ASN A 29 2.79 24.16 -20.22
N HIS A 30 3.62 23.15 -20.51
CA HIS A 30 4.31 22.99 -21.78
C HIS A 30 3.75 21.87 -22.66
N LYS A 31 2.73 21.14 -22.19
CA LYS A 31 2.16 19.99 -22.91
C LYS A 31 1.52 20.39 -24.24
N ASP A 32 0.87 21.54 -24.29
CA ASP A 32 0.15 22.01 -25.47
C ASP A 32 1.13 22.31 -26.62
N LYS A 33 2.34 22.80 -26.31
CA LYS A 33 3.41 23.00 -27.30
C LYS A 33 3.84 21.69 -27.95
N ILE A 34 3.86 20.59 -27.19
CA ILE A 34 4.22 19.25 -27.70
C ILE A 34 3.13 18.73 -28.65
N THR A 35 1.86 19.03 -28.35
CA THR A 35 0.72 18.74 -29.23
C THR A 35 0.77 19.59 -30.50
N ASP A 36 1.02 20.90 -30.38
CA ASP A 36 1.10 21.84 -31.50
C ASP A 36 2.23 21.49 -32.48
N GLU A 37 3.38 21.03 -31.96
CA GLU A 37 4.50 20.54 -32.78
C GLU A 37 4.24 19.16 -33.42
N GLY A 38 3.09 18.54 -33.14
CA GLY A 38 2.70 17.25 -33.69
C GLY A 38 3.60 16.09 -33.26
N LEU A 39 4.28 16.24 -32.12
CA LEU A 39 5.21 15.24 -31.57
C LEU A 39 4.47 14.03 -30.98
N GLN A 40 3.22 14.22 -30.57
CA GLN A 40 2.35 13.13 -30.13
C GLN A 40 1.70 12.48 -31.35
N ARG A 41 2.17 11.27 -31.73
CA ARG A 41 1.60 10.50 -32.85
C ARG A 41 0.89 9.25 -32.38
N GLY A 42 -0.23 8.93 -33.03
CA GLY A 42 -0.94 7.68 -32.81
C GLY A 42 -0.10 6.49 -33.24
N ALA A 43 -0.04 5.44 -32.41
CA ALA A 43 0.77 4.25 -32.70
C ALA A 43 0.30 3.51 -33.97
N GLU A 44 -1.01 3.53 -34.25
CA GLU A 44 -1.60 2.83 -35.40
C GLU A 44 -1.75 3.72 -36.63
N SER A 45 -2.11 5.01 -36.44
CA SER A 45 -2.37 5.93 -37.55
C SER A 45 -1.13 6.70 -38.02
N GLY A 46 -0.10 6.82 -37.17
CA GLY A 46 1.07 7.68 -37.42
C GLY A 46 0.76 9.18 -37.51
N SER A 47 -0.51 9.57 -37.41
CA SER A 47 -0.98 10.95 -37.47
C SER A 47 -0.72 11.65 -36.14
N ALA A 48 -0.51 12.96 -36.19
CA ALA A 48 -0.48 13.77 -34.98
C ALA A 48 -1.84 13.69 -34.28
N LEU A 49 -1.81 13.51 -32.95
CA LEU A 49 -3.00 13.55 -32.11
C LEU A 49 -3.27 15.00 -31.70
N ASP A 50 -4.51 15.43 -31.79
CA ASP A 50 -4.97 16.77 -31.39
C ASP A 50 -5.24 16.90 -29.89
N HIS A 51 -5.13 15.80 -29.14
CA HIS A 51 -5.51 15.73 -27.73
C HIS A 51 -4.40 15.13 -26.87
N TRP A 52 -4.20 15.74 -25.70
CA TRP A 52 -3.26 15.27 -24.70
C TRP A 52 -3.91 14.27 -23.73
N PHE A 53 -4.22 13.06 -24.21
CA PHE A 53 -4.74 11.98 -23.35
C PHE A 53 -3.71 10.86 -23.23
N ILE A 54 -2.72 11.08 -22.37
CA ILE A 54 -1.75 10.05 -21.98
C ILE A 54 -2.03 9.72 -20.50
N PRO A 55 -2.90 8.72 -20.22
CA PRO A 55 -3.38 8.44 -18.86
C PRO A 55 -2.25 8.26 -17.85
N LYS A 56 -1.13 7.67 -18.29
CA LYS A 56 0.05 7.43 -17.45
C LYS A 56 0.77 8.72 -17.03
N LEU A 57 0.80 9.74 -17.88
CA LEU A 57 1.41 11.03 -17.56
C LEU A 57 0.48 11.88 -16.68
N GLU A 58 -0.83 11.79 -16.90
CA GLU A 58 -1.82 12.46 -16.07
C GLU A 58 -1.86 11.87 -14.65
N LEU A 59 -1.73 10.55 -14.54
CA LEU A 59 -1.63 9.85 -13.26
C LEU A 59 -0.45 10.35 -12.40
N MET A 60 0.64 10.82 -13.00
CA MET A 60 1.80 11.34 -12.26
C MET A 60 1.45 12.57 -11.40
N GLN A 61 0.38 13.31 -11.74
CA GLN A 61 -0.09 14.44 -10.93
C GLN A 61 -0.69 14.00 -9.58
N SER A 62 -1.18 12.77 -9.49
CA SER A 62 -1.70 12.20 -8.25
C SER A 62 -0.61 11.83 -7.24
N VAL A 63 0.65 11.74 -7.67
CA VAL A 63 1.77 11.26 -6.84
C VAL A 63 2.05 12.19 -5.66
N THR A 64 2.10 13.50 -5.87
CA THR A 64 2.36 14.40 -4.75
C THR A 64 1.23 14.44 -3.72
N PRO A 65 -0.06 14.60 -4.11
CA PRO A 65 -1.14 14.57 -3.14
C PRO A 65 -1.30 13.20 -2.47
N SER A 66 -0.94 12.09 -3.13
CA SER A 66 -0.95 10.77 -2.49
C SER A 66 0.14 10.65 -1.42
N ILE A 67 1.37 11.11 -1.70
CA ILE A 67 2.45 11.11 -0.71
C ILE A 67 2.08 11.95 0.52
N SER A 68 1.46 13.11 0.32
CA SER A 68 1.06 13.97 1.44
C SER A 68 -0.11 13.41 2.26
N LYS A 69 -1.02 12.64 1.65
CA LYS A 69 -2.23 12.13 2.31
C LYS A 69 -2.05 10.74 2.92
N LEU A 70 -1.26 9.90 2.28
CA LEU A 70 -1.08 8.49 2.61
C LEU A 70 0.34 8.16 3.07
N GLY A 71 1.24 9.16 3.08
CA GLY A 71 2.68 8.92 3.21
C GLY A 71 3.28 8.34 1.93
N VAL A 72 4.58 8.02 1.96
CA VAL A 72 5.17 7.17 0.91
C VAL A 72 4.37 5.87 0.90
N PRO A 73 3.78 5.44 -0.23
CA PRO A 73 2.95 4.26 -0.20
C PRO A 73 3.85 3.06 0.10
N VAL A 74 3.71 2.49 1.30
CA VAL A 74 4.27 1.18 1.68
C VAL A 74 3.92 0.11 0.65
N GLN A 75 2.82 0.29 -0.08
CA GLN A 75 2.41 -0.54 -1.22
C GLN A 75 3.48 -0.66 -2.34
N TRP A 76 4.41 0.29 -2.47
CA TRP A 76 5.52 0.21 -3.43
C TRP A 76 6.84 -0.26 -2.80
N SER A 77 6.92 -0.44 -1.49
CA SER A 77 8.02 -1.21 -0.92
C SER A 77 7.70 -2.69 -1.14
N ALA A 78 8.51 -3.36 -1.95
CA ALA A 78 8.50 -4.82 -2.03
C ALA A 78 8.85 -5.47 -0.68
N ASP A 79 9.38 -4.68 0.26
CA ASP A 79 9.86 -5.11 1.58
C ASP A 79 8.84 -5.96 2.34
N THR A 80 7.57 -5.55 2.46
CA THR A 80 6.56 -6.37 3.17
C THR A 80 6.30 -7.71 2.47
N THR A 81 6.19 -7.71 1.13
CA THR A 81 5.99 -8.94 0.36
C THR A 81 7.24 -9.83 0.34
N GLU A 82 8.42 -9.22 0.36
CA GLU A 82 9.71 -9.91 0.41
C GLU A 82 9.93 -10.53 1.79
N HIS A 83 9.66 -9.80 2.86
CA HIS A 83 9.76 -10.29 4.23
C HIS A 83 8.79 -11.45 4.45
N ALA A 84 7.53 -11.31 3.99
CA ALA A 84 6.56 -12.40 4.02
C ALA A 84 7.04 -13.61 3.19
N HIS A 85 7.62 -13.39 2.01
CA HIS A 85 8.16 -14.48 1.21
C HIS A 85 9.37 -15.16 1.86
N ILE A 86 10.20 -14.39 2.58
CA ILE A 86 11.32 -14.93 3.36
C ILE A 86 10.77 -15.81 4.49
N GLU A 87 9.93 -15.25 5.36
CA GLU A 87 9.41 -15.93 6.55
C GLU A 87 8.51 -17.14 6.21
N VAL A 88 7.64 -16.99 5.22
CA VAL A 88 6.61 -18.00 4.92
C VAL A 88 7.10 -19.06 3.93
N ILE A 89 8.08 -18.75 3.08
CA ILE A 89 8.51 -19.65 2.00
C ILE A 89 10.00 -19.96 2.05
N LYS A 90 10.90 -18.97 2.02
CA LYS A 90 12.35 -19.23 1.89
C LYS A 90 12.95 -19.87 3.14
N GLU A 91 12.69 -19.32 4.32
CA GLU A 91 13.18 -19.84 5.59
C GLU A 91 12.69 -21.28 5.83
N PRO A 92 11.37 -21.57 5.72
CA PRO A 92 10.89 -22.94 5.75
C PRO A 92 11.57 -23.82 4.70
N ALA A 93 11.60 -23.42 3.43
CA ALA A 93 12.19 -24.26 2.38
C ALA A 93 13.68 -24.60 2.62
N SER A 94 14.44 -23.66 3.23
CA SER A 94 15.88 -23.83 3.51
C SER A 94 16.18 -24.79 4.65
N THR A 95 15.25 -24.99 5.58
CA THR A 95 15.42 -25.87 6.75
C THR A 95 14.99 -27.31 6.50
N MET A 96 14.62 -27.63 5.25
CA MET A 96 13.88 -28.85 4.89
C MET A 96 14.63 -29.71 3.87
N ASN A 97 14.17 -30.94 3.67
CA ASN A 97 14.84 -31.93 2.81
C ASN A 97 14.62 -31.71 1.29
N HIS A 98 14.21 -30.51 0.88
CA HIS A 98 13.97 -30.09 -0.50
C HIS A 98 12.96 -30.97 -1.30
N GLN A 99 12.08 -31.71 -0.60
CA GLN A 99 11.01 -32.49 -1.21
C GLN A 99 9.65 -32.08 -0.66
N ASN A 100 8.56 -32.36 -1.37
CA ASN A 100 7.19 -32.13 -0.89
C ASN A 100 6.96 -30.75 -0.26
N TYR A 101 7.50 -29.68 -0.87
CA TYR A 101 7.57 -28.32 -0.31
C TYR A 101 6.29 -27.87 0.37
N ASN A 102 5.13 -27.96 -0.29
CA ASN A 102 3.87 -27.46 0.25
C ASN A 102 3.52 -28.09 1.61
N THR A 103 3.49 -29.42 1.70
CA THR A 103 3.16 -30.14 2.95
C THR A 103 4.16 -29.83 4.05
N GLN A 104 5.43 -29.73 3.66
CA GLN A 104 6.53 -29.49 4.57
C GLN A 104 6.49 -28.06 5.13
N ILE A 105 6.34 -27.05 4.27
CA ILE A 105 6.18 -25.65 4.67
C ILE A 105 4.95 -25.49 5.58
N CYS A 106 3.80 -26.08 5.25
CA CYS A 106 2.62 -26.01 6.11
C CYS A 106 2.86 -26.58 7.52
N ARG A 107 3.55 -27.72 7.63
CA ARG A 107 3.90 -28.32 8.93
C ARG A 107 4.88 -27.46 9.71
N TYR A 108 5.86 -26.87 9.03
CA TYR A 108 6.81 -25.97 9.65
C TYR A 108 6.10 -24.75 10.24
N LEU A 109 5.23 -24.10 9.45
CA LEU A 109 4.49 -22.91 9.88
C LEU A 109 3.55 -23.21 11.05
N ASP A 110 2.84 -24.34 11.01
CA ASP A 110 1.99 -24.80 12.13
C ASP A 110 2.83 -25.02 13.42
N CYS A 111 4.00 -25.64 13.29
CA CYS A 111 4.88 -25.85 14.43
C CYS A 111 5.39 -24.52 15.03
N VAL A 112 5.81 -23.59 14.19
CA VAL A 112 6.29 -22.26 14.60
C VAL A 112 5.18 -21.47 15.29
N GLU A 113 3.97 -21.47 14.72
CA GLU A 113 2.82 -20.79 15.29
C GLU A 113 2.45 -21.37 16.66
N ARG A 114 2.39 -22.70 16.79
CA ARG A 114 2.13 -23.36 18.07
C ARG A 114 3.20 -23.05 19.11
N CYS A 115 4.48 -23.03 18.72
CA CYS A 115 5.57 -22.64 19.61
C CYS A 115 5.43 -21.18 20.08
N ARG A 116 5.06 -20.26 19.18
CA ARG A 116 4.83 -18.85 19.49
C ARG A 116 3.65 -18.67 20.45
N LEU A 117 2.53 -19.34 20.19
CA LEU A 117 1.35 -19.32 21.07
C LEU A 117 1.68 -19.86 22.45
N PHE A 118 2.38 -21.00 22.52
CA PHE A 118 2.83 -21.58 23.79
C PHE A 118 3.72 -20.61 24.58
N LYS A 119 4.77 -20.06 23.95
CA LYS A 119 5.65 -19.06 24.58
C LYS A 119 4.88 -17.84 25.09
N THR A 120 3.88 -17.38 24.33
CA THR A 120 3.04 -16.24 24.71
C THR A 120 2.18 -16.58 25.92
N ALA A 121 1.54 -17.76 25.92
CA ALA A 121 0.73 -18.24 27.04
C ALA A 121 1.59 -18.40 28.31
N THR A 122 2.77 -19.02 28.21
CA THR A 122 3.67 -19.19 29.35
C THR A 122 4.09 -17.84 29.93
N ARG A 123 4.44 -16.86 29.09
CA ARG A 123 4.79 -15.51 29.54
C ARG A 123 3.64 -14.79 30.24
N LEU A 124 2.41 -14.98 29.75
CA LEU A 124 1.23 -14.40 30.37
C LEU A 124 0.92 -15.05 31.73
N SER A 125 1.05 -16.37 31.84
CA SER A 125 0.88 -17.08 33.11
C SER A 125 1.90 -16.63 34.15
N THR A 126 3.18 -16.53 33.79
CA THR A 126 4.21 -16.06 34.73
C THR A 126 3.98 -14.62 35.20
N LEU A 127 3.37 -13.77 34.36
CA LEU A 127 3.04 -12.40 34.75
C LEU A 127 1.83 -12.37 35.70
N SER A 128 0.85 -13.24 35.51
CA SER A 128 -0.31 -13.38 36.40
C SER A 128 0.09 -13.91 37.77
N ASP A 129 0.97 -14.91 37.83
CA ASP A 129 1.42 -15.49 39.11
C ASP A 129 2.28 -14.50 39.94
N ALA A 130 2.93 -13.54 39.27
CA ALA A 130 3.69 -12.47 39.92
C ALA A 130 2.80 -11.37 40.53
N ASP A 131 1.58 -11.17 40.01
CA ASP A 131 0.61 -10.18 40.53
C ASP A 131 -0.14 -10.72 41.77
N ASP A 132 -0.15 -12.04 41.98
CA ASP A 132 -0.74 -12.72 43.15
C ASP A 132 0.20 -12.83 44.37
N THR A 133 1.45 -12.33 44.27
CA THR A 133 2.43 -12.37 45.37
C THR A 133 2.65 -10.98 45.99
N HIS A 134 1.57 -10.35 46.46
CA HIS A 134 1.64 -9.24 47.41
C HIS A 134 0.86 -9.62 48.67
N ASP A 135 1.54 -10.30 49.60
CA ASP A 135 1.39 -10.21 51.06
C ASP A 135 1.98 -11.47 51.72
N GLN A 136 3.29 -11.45 51.98
CA GLN A 136 3.89 -11.87 53.27
C GLN A 136 5.40 -11.63 53.28
N ASP A 137 5.74 -10.56 53.98
CA ASP A 137 7.05 -10.18 54.49
C ASP A 137 7.62 -11.27 55.42
N LEU A 138 8.85 -11.75 55.19
CA LEU A 138 9.79 -12.17 56.25
C LEU A 138 11.25 -12.18 55.76
N ALA A 139 12.04 -11.35 56.43
CA ALA A 139 13.49 -11.20 56.33
C ALA A 139 14.30 -12.48 56.63
N ALA A 140 15.41 -12.66 55.90
CA ALA A 140 16.67 -13.19 56.42
C ALA A 140 17.83 -12.83 55.47
N GLU A 141 18.77 -12.04 55.99
CA GLU A 141 20.11 -11.77 55.44
C GLU A 141 20.95 -13.07 55.41
N ASP A 142 21.76 -13.31 54.37
CA ASP A 142 23.18 -13.75 54.49
C ASP A 142 23.90 -13.85 53.11
N ASP A 143 25.20 -13.57 53.15
CA ASP A 143 26.18 -13.18 52.13
C ASP A 143 26.45 -14.09 50.91
N GLY A 144 26.83 -13.47 49.77
CA GLY A 144 27.68 -14.14 48.78
C GLY A 144 27.78 -13.57 47.36
N ALA A 145 28.75 -12.66 47.16
CA ALA A 145 29.52 -12.38 45.94
C ALA A 145 28.90 -11.58 44.77
N GLU A 146 29.48 -10.39 44.62
CA GLU A 146 29.51 -9.46 43.49
C GLU A 146 30.04 -10.11 42.19
N ASP A 147 29.31 -9.95 41.07
CA ASP A 147 29.86 -9.59 39.74
C ASP A 147 28.73 -9.44 38.70
N GLY A 148 28.85 -8.43 37.82
CA GLY A 148 28.14 -8.42 36.53
C GLY A 148 26.96 -7.47 36.41
N ASP A 149 27.27 -6.18 36.31
CA ASP A 149 26.50 -5.14 35.62
C ASP A 149 25.64 -5.66 34.44
N THR A 150 24.34 -5.46 34.52
CA THR A 150 23.52 -5.05 33.37
C THR A 150 22.25 -4.40 33.91
N ASN A 151 22.32 -3.08 34.10
CA ASN A 151 21.13 -2.25 34.24
C ASN A 151 20.24 -2.43 33.01
N MET A 152 19.23 -3.31 33.10
CA MET A 152 18.06 -3.25 32.23
C MET A 152 17.26 -2.03 32.67
N ALA A 153 17.70 -0.85 32.23
CA ALA A 153 16.89 0.34 32.30
C ALA A 153 15.56 0.03 31.64
N ASP A 154 14.48 0.08 32.42
CA ASP A 154 13.13 -0.10 31.96
C ASP A 154 12.93 0.75 30.70
N ASN A 155 12.61 0.05 29.63
CA ASN A 155 12.54 0.58 28.28
C ASN A 155 11.24 1.37 28.08
N GLU A 156 11.00 2.35 28.98
CA GLU A 156 9.95 3.35 28.85
C GLU A 156 10.09 4.09 27.51
N ASP A 157 11.33 4.22 27.01
CA ASP A 157 11.63 4.81 25.71
C ASP A 157 11.11 3.98 24.52
N ALA A 158 11.23 2.65 24.49
CA ALA A 158 10.67 1.86 23.38
C ALA A 158 9.15 1.85 23.41
N ALA A 159 8.53 1.80 24.59
CA ALA A 159 7.08 1.93 24.72
C ALA A 159 6.60 3.32 24.25
N ALA A 160 7.35 4.38 24.59
CA ALA A 160 7.08 5.75 24.13
C ALA A 160 7.28 5.91 22.61
N ILE A 161 8.32 5.30 22.04
CA ILE A 161 8.60 5.30 20.59
C ILE A 161 7.51 4.56 19.82
N LEU A 162 7.09 3.37 20.29
CA LEU A 162 5.98 2.63 19.68
C LEU A 162 4.66 3.40 19.78
N LYS A 163 4.44 4.06 20.92
CA LYS A 163 3.27 4.92 21.13
C LYS A 163 3.32 6.14 20.22
N ASP A 164 4.46 6.78 19.97
CA ASP A 164 4.61 7.91 19.06
C ASP A 164 4.41 7.50 17.59
N ILE A 165 4.95 6.35 17.18
CA ILE A 165 4.73 5.75 15.85
C ILE A 165 3.25 5.44 15.63
N TRP A 166 2.57 4.86 16.62
CA TRP A 166 1.15 4.53 16.54
C TRP A 166 0.22 5.74 16.79
N SER A 167 0.71 6.77 17.48
CA SER A 167 0.02 8.05 17.67
C SER A 167 0.21 9.00 16.49
N SER A 168 0.80 8.53 15.39
CA SER A 168 0.98 9.31 14.17
C SER A 168 -0.33 9.99 13.77
N ARG A 169 -0.19 11.32 13.58
CA ARG A 169 -1.21 12.38 13.55
C ARG A 169 -2.09 12.36 12.31
N HIS A 170 -2.58 11.19 11.91
CA HIS A 170 -3.55 11.09 10.85
C HIS A 170 -4.88 10.74 11.49
N SER A 171 -5.79 11.73 11.49
CA SER A 171 -7.22 11.47 11.68
C SER A 171 -7.58 10.29 10.80
N VAL A 172 -7.88 9.12 11.41
CA VAL A 172 -8.43 7.97 10.69
C VAL A 172 -9.63 8.51 9.92
N PRO A 173 -9.61 8.51 8.58
CA PRO A 173 -10.74 9.03 7.83
C PRO A 173 -11.95 8.16 8.17
N ASP A 174 -13.03 8.79 8.63
CA ASP A 174 -14.30 8.10 8.87
C ASP A 174 -14.88 7.66 7.52
N LEU A 175 -14.41 6.50 7.06
CA LEU A 175 -14.82 5.89 5.80
C LEU A 175 -16.33 5.67 5.77
N PHE A 176 -16.95 5.36 6.92
CA PHE A 176 -18.39 5.15 7.03
C PHE A 176 -19.16 6.46 6.86
N GLY A 177 -18.73 7.54 7.52
CA GLY A 177 -19.29 8.88 7.32
C GLY A 177 -19.13 9.40 5.89
N ILE A 178 -18.01 9.10 5.24
CA ILE A 178 -17.79 9.41 3.82
C ILE A 178 -18.78 8.63 2.93
N THR A 179 -18.98 7.33 3.19
CA THR A 179 -19.94 6.52 2.41
C THR A 179 -21.39 6.96 2.57
N GLU A 180 -21.83 7.33 3.78
CA GLU A 180 -23.20 7.82 4.01
C GLU A 180 -23.44 9.18 3.34
N ARG A 181 -22.43 10.05 3.32
CA ARG A 181 -22.52 11.32 2.58
C ARG A 181 -22.65 11.08 1.07
N LEU A 182 -21.95 10.06 0.53
CA LEU A 182 -22.06 9.68 -0.88
C LEU A 182 -23.44 9.09 -1.22
N ARG A 183 -24.07 8.35 -0.30
CA ARG A 183 -25.42 7.77 -0.49
C ARG A 183 -26.54 8.81 -0.46
N THR A 184 -26.37 9.89 0.28
CA THR A 184 -27.37 10.95 0.45
C THR A 184 -27.28 12.05 -0.61
N THR A 185 -26.21 12.07 -1.40
CA THR A 185 -26.00 13.06 -2.47
C THR A 185 -26.70 12.62 -3.76
N LEU A 186 -27.41 13.54 -4.43
CA LEU A 186 -28.13 13.28 -5.69
C LEU A 186 -27.19 12.68 -6.76
N PRO A 187 -27.61 11.66 -7.53
CA PRO A 187 -26.77 11.06 -8.57
C PRO A 187 -26.35 12.12 -9.59
N GLY A 188 -25.04 12.44 -9.63
CA GLY A 188 -24.47 13.43 -10.55
C GLY A 188 -23.79 14.65 -9.92
N SER A 189 -23.92 14.86 -8.59
CA SER A 189 -23.27 16.00 -7.90
C SER A 189 -22.03 15.63 -7.07
N VAL A 190 -21.61 14.36 -7.09
CA VAL A 190 -20.43 13.91 -6.35
C VAL A 190 -19.20 14.05 -7.25
N PRO A 191 -18.11 14.72 -6.82
CA PRO A 191 -16.83 14.60 -7.50
C PRO A 191 -16.43 13.13 -7.44
N GLN A 192 -16.43 12.46 -8.58
CA GLN A 192 -15.96 11.07 -8.65
C GLN A 192 -14.57 11.01 -8.01
N PRO A 193 -14.33 10.07 -7.07
CA PRO A 193 -12.99 9.78 -6.63
C PRO A 193 -12.17 9.49 -7.89
N VAL A 194 -11.01 10.14 -7.98
CA VAL A 194 -10.10 10.05 -9.11
C VAL A 194 -9.68 8.59 -9.23
N HIS A 195 -10.37 7.87 -10.12
CA HIS A 195 -10.20 6.46 -10.52
C HIS A 195 -10.92 5.39 -9.67
N THR A 196 -12.18 5.11 -10.03
CA THR A 196 -12.70 3.74 -10.01
C THR A 196 -13.01 3.33 -11.45
N PHE A 197 -12.33 2.29 -11.96
CA PHE A 197 -12.68 1.70 -13.25
C PHE A 197 -14.06 1.04 -13.15
N SER A 198 -15.08 1.64 -13.75
CA SER A 198 -16.34 0.97 -13.98
C SER A 198 -16.12 -0.08 -15.06
N SER A 199 -16.04 -1.36 -14.67
CA SER A 199 -16.11 -2.47 -15.62
C SER A 199 -17.52 -2.47 -16.23
N GLY A 200 -17.63 -1.92 -17.43
CA GLY A 200 -18.86 -1.95 -18.22
C GLY A 200 -19.10 -3.36 -18.73
N ALA A 201 -20.16 -4.02 -18.25
CA ALA A 201 -20.67 -5.23 -18.84
C ALA A 201 -21.33 -4.92 -20.19
N THR A 202 -20.59 -5.05 -21.29
CA THR A 202 -21.17 -5.07 -22.63
C THR A 202 -21.75 -6.46 -22.88
N VAL A 203 -23.06 -6.61 -22.71
CA VAL A 203 -23.83 -7.72 -23.27
C VAL A 203 -24.02 -7.43 -24.78
N PRO A 204 -23.58 -8.30 -25.70
CA PRO A 204 -23.85 -8.10 -27.12
C PRO A 204 -25.32 -8.42 -27.40
N GLN A 205 -26.15 -7.38 -27.54
CA GLN A 205 -27.48 -7.53 -28.10
C GLN A 205 -27.38 -7.80 -29.61
N LYS A 206 -27.70 -9.03 -29.98
CA LYS A 206 -27.95 -9.45 -31.35
C LYS A 206 -29.36 -8.99 -31.72
N SER A 207 -29.50 -8.01 -32.60
CA SER A 207 -30.80 -7.64 -33.18
C SER A 207 -30.68 -7.46 -34.70
N VAL A 208 -31.29 -8.39 -35.44
CA VAL A 208 -31.80 -8.21 -36.80
C VAL A 208 -33.32 -8.32 -36.65
N PRO A 209 -34.14 -7.39 -37.21
CA PRO A 209 -34.74 -7.65 -38.52
C PRO A 209 -35.09 -6.41 -39.40
N MET A 210 -34.84 -6.59 -40.70
CA MET A 210 -35.74 -6.47 -41.87
C MET A 210 -36.59 -5.20 -42.18
N LEU A 211 -36.73 -5.02 -43.51
CA LEU A 211 -37.51 -4.07 -44.32
C LEU A 211 -36.87 -2.67 -44.50
N GLY A 212 -36.65 -2.15 -45.71
CA GLY A 212 -36.96 -2.63 -47.05
C GLY A 212 -36.77 -1.52 -48.08
N HIS A 213 -36.61 -1.94 -49.33
CA HIS A 213 -36.85 -1.23 -50.60
C HIS A 213 -35.78 -0.28 -51.18
N SER A 214 -35.25 -0.78 -52.31
CA SER A 214 -35.17 -0.14 -53.64
C SER A 214 -33.78 0.32 -54.09
N GLY A 215 -33.27 -0.35 -55.14
CA GLY A 215 -32.18 0.21 -55.94
C GLY A 215 -31.26 -0.77 -56.65
N LYS A 216 -31.77 -1.46 -57.69
CA LYS A 216 -31.12 -1.81 -58.97
C LYS A 216 -29.62 -2.23 -58.98
N ILE A 217 -29.41 -3.53 -59.27
CA ILE A 217 -28.64 -4.12 -60.40
C ILE A 217 -27.45 -3.32 -60.95
N LEU A 218 -26.23 -3.88 -60.92
CA LEU A 218 -25.50 -4.30 -62.14
C LEU A 218 -24.35 -5.27 -61.82
N LEU A 219 -24.31 -6.36 -62.61
CA LEU A 219 -23.24 -7.34 -62.73
C LEU A 219 -21.97 -6.70 -63.33
N LEU A 220 -20.81 -7.04 -62.77
CA LEU A 220 -19.67 -7.68 -63.44
C LEU A 220 -18.60 -8.05 -62.40
#